data_AF-A0A920S7C6-F1
#
_entry.id   AF-A0A920S7C6-F1
#
_cell.length_a   1.000
_cell.length_b   1.000
_cell.length_c   1.000
_cell.angle_alpha   90.00
_cell.angle_beta   90.00
_cell.angle_gamma   90.00
#
_symmetry.space_group_name_H-M   'P 1'
#
loop_
_entity.id
_entity.type
_entity.pdbx_description
1 polymer ?
#
loop_
_entity_poly.entity_id
_entity_poly.type
_entity_poly.pdbx_seq_one_letter_code
_entity_poly.pdbx_strand_id
1 'polypeptide(L)'
;MIASRDHDGLNGKLPPKTGRGLLLGALDPLYILYTSGTTGRPKGVLRDQGGHAVALNYSMTAIYGTGVGEVYWAASDVGWVVGHSYIVYGP
;
A
#
# COMPACT_ATOMS: atom_id res chain seq x y z
N MET A 1 6.69 14.32 0.98
CA MET A 1 5.40 13.89 0.41
C MET A 1 5.31 14.48 -0.98
N ILE A 2 5.29 13.66 -2.03
CA ILE A 2 5.18 14.18 -3.41
C ILE A 2 3.73 14.66 -3.57
N ALA A 3 3.54 15.95 -3.84
CA ALA A 3 2.23 16.60 -3.87
C ALA A 3 1.22 15.95 -4.85
N SER A 4 1.70 15.17 -5.83
CA SER A 4 0.84 14.48 -6.81
C SER A 4 0.17 13.20 -6.30
N ARG A 5 0.45 12.75 -5.06
CA ARG A 5 -0.09 11.48 -4.50
C ARG A 5 -1.16 11.70 -3.41
N ASP A 6 -1.35 12.94 -2.96
CA ASP A 6 -2.40 13.32 -2.02
C ASP A 6 -3.66 13.67 -2.83
N HIS A 7 -4.62 12.75 -2.91
CA HIS A 7 -5.84 12.97 -3.67
C HIS A 7 -6.97 13.42 -2.72
N ASP A 8 -7.21 14.73 -2.66
CA ASP A 8 -8.31 15.34 -1.89
C ASP A 8 -9.70 15.17 -2.55
N GLY A 9 -9.79 14.35 -3.62
CA GLY A 9 -11.02 14.01 -4.32
C GLY A 9 -10.78 12.96 -5.40
N LEU A 10 -11.73 12.05 -5.59
CA LEU A 10 -11.71 10.93 -6.57
C LEU A 10 -11.79 11.38 -8.05
N ASN A 11 -11.21 12.53 -8.42
CA ASN A 11 -11.37 13.12 -9.75
C ASN A 11 -10.44 12.50 -10.81
N GLY A 12 -9.56 11.56 -10.45
CA GLY A 12 -8.83 10.73 -11.40
C GLY A 12 -9.60 9.45 -11.70
N LYS A 13 -10.40 9.44 -12.77
CA LYS A 13 -10.96 8.19 -13.31
C LYS A 13 -9.80 7.29 -13.78
N LEU A 14 -9.37 6.36 -12.94
CA LEU A 14 -8.57 5.24 -13.41
C LEU A 14 -9.49 4.32 -14.23
N PRO A 15 -9.20 4.08 -15.52
CA PRO A 15 -10.01 3.17 -16.32
C PRO A 15 -9.94 1.77 -15.70
N PRO A 16 -11.07 1.03 -15.63
CA PRO A 16 -11.08 -0.30 -15.06
C PRO A 16 -10.26 -1.22 -15.96
N LYS A 17 -9.07 -1.61 -15.48
CA LYS A 17 -8.38 -2.77 -16.00
C LYS A 17 -8.98 -3.98 -15.26
N THR A 18 -9.74 -4.82 -15.94
CA THR A 18 -10.44 -5.97 -15.34
C THR A 18 -9.96 -7.29 -15.95
N GLY A 19 -9.74 -8.29 -15.09
CA GLY A 19 -9.34 -9.64 -15.50
C GLY A 19 -8.47 -10.34 -14.46
N ARG A 20 -8.58 -11.67 -14.37
CA ARG A 20 -7.69 -12.50 -13.53
C ARG A 20 -6.32 -12.56 -14.21
N GLY A 21 -5.24 -12.31 -13.48
CA GLY A 21 -3.89 -12.28 -14.05
C GLY A 21 -3.59 -11.04 -14.90
N LEU A 22 -4.33 -9.95 -14.67
CA LEU A 22 -4.06 -8.67 -15.30
C LEU A 22 -2.64 -8.19 -14.94
N LEU A 23 -1.85 -7.85 -15.96
CA LEU A 23 -0.56 -7.20 -15.79
C LEU A 23 -0.78 -5.73 -15.42
N LEU A 24 -0.28 -5.36 -14.24
CA LEU A 24 -0.27 -3.98 -13.74
C LEU A 24 1.13 -3.39 -13.86
N GLY A 25 1.20 -2.13 -14.26
CA GLY A 25 2.43 -1.36 -14.25
C GLY A 25 2.84 -0.99 -12.83
N ALA A 26 4.12 -0.68 -12.63
CA ALA A 26 4.66 -0.34 -11.31
C ALA A 26 3.98 0.89 -10.66
N LEU A 27 3.51 1.84 -11.47
CA LEU A 27 2.82 3.06 -11.03
C LEU A 27 1.29 2.94 -11.06
N ASP A 28 0.75 1.77 -11.44
CA ASP A 28 -0.68 1.55 -11.32
C ASP A 28 -1.08 1.61 -9.82
N PRO A 29 -2.30 2.07 -9.52
CA PRO A 29 -2.81 2.14 -8.15
C PRO A 29 -2.93 0.73 -7.54
N LEU A 30 -2.56 0.61 -6.28
CA LEU A 30 -2.74 -0.60 -5.48
C LEU A 30 -3.88 -0.43 -4.46
N TYR A 31 -3.84 0.61 -3.64
CA TYR A 31 -4.93 0.96 -2.71
C TYR A 31 -4.92 2.45 -2.37
N ILE A 32 -6.04 2.92 -1.83
CA ILE A 32 -6.14 4.21 -1.15
C ILE A 32 -6.40 3.93 0.33
N LEU A 33 -5.55 4.48 1.21
CA LEU A 33 -5.75 4.42 2.65
C LEU A 33 -6.01 5.81 3.19
N TYR A 34 -7.13 5.99 3.86
CA TYR A 34 -7.49 7.27 4.47
C TYR A 34 -6.76 7.48 5.79
N THR A 35 -6.22 8.68 5.97
CA THR A 35 -5.56 9.09 7.21
C THR A 35 -6.10 10.44 7.69
N SER A 36 -5.90 10.75 8.98
CA SER A 36 -6.28 12.04 9.54
C SER A 36 -5.44 13.15 8.87
N GLY A 37 -6.13 14.17 8.35
CA GLY A 37 -5.51 15.38 7.82
C GLY A 37 -5.46 16.51 8.85
N THR A 38 -4.51 17.43 8.71
CA THR A 38 -4.41 18.64 9.55
C THR A 38 -5.56 19.62 9.34
N THR A 39 -6.31 19.49 8.25
CA THR A 39 -7.44 20.36 7.89
C THR A 39 -8.80 19.83 8.35
N GLY A 40 -8.82 18.74 9.13
CA GLY A 40 -10.05 18.09 9.62
C GLY A 40 -10.76 17.20 8.60
N ARG A 41 -10.34 17.20 7.32
CA ARG A 41 -10.83 16.24 6.32
C ARG A 41 -9.82 15.10 6.16
N PRO A 42 -10.27 13.83 6.15
CA PRO A 42 -9.37 12.70 5.86
C PRO A 42 -8.76 12.81 4.47
N LYS A 43 -7.47 12.48 4.36
CA LYS A 43 -6.73 12.45 3.09
C LYS A 43 -6.58 11.02 2.61
N GLY A 44 -6.84 10.79 1.32
CA GLY A 44 -6.63 9.50 0.67
C GLY A 44 -5.18 9.37 0.19
N VAL A 45 -4.39 8.53 0.85
CA VAL A 45 -3.02 8.23 0.42
C VAL A 45 -3.06 7.13 -0.62
N LEU A 46 -2.66 7.45 -1.85
CA LEU A 46 -2.54 6.46 -2.93
C LEU A 46 -1.21 5.71 -2.84
N ARG A 47 -1.29 4.38 -2.83
CA ARG A 47 -0.12 3.50 -2.92
C ARG A 47 0.00 2.88 -4.31
N ASP A 48 1.21 2.87 -4.85
CA ASP A 48 1.57 2.27 -6.13
C ASP A 48 2.08 0.83 -5.96
N GLN A 49 1.88 0.00 -7.00
CA GLN A 49 2.21 -1.43 -7.00
C GLN A 49 3.69 -1.71 -6.73
N GLY A 50 4.57 -1.22 -7.63
CA GLY A 50 5.97 -1.63 -7.66
C GLY A 50 6.77 -1.11 -6.48
N GLY A 51 6.64 0.18 -6.18
CA GLY A 51 7.35 0.80 -5.05
C GLY A 51 6.96 0.20 -3.70
N HIS A 52 5.69 -0.19 -3.52
CA HIS A 52 5.27 -0.86 -2.30
C HIS A 52 5.85 -2.27 -2.18
N ALA A 53 5.72 -3.09 -3.22
CA ALA A 53 6.21 -4.47 -3.22
C ALA A 53 7.71 -4.54 -2.95
N VAL A 54 8.52 -3.71 -3.63
CA VAL A 54 9.97 -3.68 -3.45
C VAL A 54 10.34 -3.27 -2.02
N ALA A 55 9.70 -2.23 -1.48
CA ALA A 55 9.98 -1.76 -0.13
C ALA A 55 9.65 -2.81 0.93
N LEU A 56 8.51 -3.49 0.80
CA LEU A 56 8.09 -4.53 1.75
C LEU A 56 9.02 -5.74 1.69
N ASN A 57 9.29 -6.26 0.50
CA ASN A 57 10.19 -7.39 0.31
C ASN A 57 11.57 -7.13 0.94
N TYR A 58 12.14 -5.94 0.76
CA TYR A 58 13.38 -5.56 1.41
C TYR A 58 13.24 -5.49 2.94
N SER A 59 12.18 -4.85 3.45
CA SER A 59 11.99 -4.63 4.88
C SER A 59 11.79 -5.91 5.68
N MET A 60 11.15 -6.95 5.11
CA MET A 60 10.91 -8.22 5.80
C MET A 60 12.23 -8.86 6.25
N THR A 61 13.24 -8.89 5.36
CA THR A 61 14.56 -9.42 5.72
C THR A 61 15.41 -8.38 6.46
N ALA A 62 15.41 -7.12 6.02
CA ALA A 62 16.37 -6.12 6.51
C ALA A 62 16.00 -5.51 7.88
N ILE A 63 14.71 -5.48 8.22
CA ILE A 63 14.22 -4.87 9.47
C ILE A 63 13.68 -5.94 10.40
N TYR A 64 12.88 -6.87 9.89
CA TYR A 64 12.22 -7.88 10.71
C TYR A 64 12.95 -9.23 10.75
N GLY A 65 14.02 -9.39 9.97
CA GLY A 65 14.81 -10.62 9.96
C GLY A 65 14.02 -11.87 9.56
N THR A 66 12.93 -11.71 8.83
CA THR A 66 12.01 -12.80 8.46
C THR A 66 12.36 -13.34 7.08
N GLY A 67 12.58 -14.64 7.00
CA GLY A 67 12.84 -15.39 5.77
C GLY A 67 11.58 -16.02 5.15
N VAL A 68 11.74 -16.51 3.92
CA VAL A 68 10.67 -17.22 3.20
C VAL A 68 10.29 -18.48 3.97
N GLY A 69 8.99 -18.68 4.21
CA GLY A 69 8.45 -19.85 4.89
C GLY A 69 8.45 -19.75 6.42
N GLU A 70 8.99 -18.67 6.98
CA GLU A 70 8.90 -18.41 8.42
C GLU A 70 7.55 -17.79 8.80
N VAL A 71 7.14 -17.99 10.05
CA VAL A 71 5.92 -17.39 10.57
C VAL A 71 6.21 -15.97 11.01
N TYR A 72 5.56 -15.00 10.37
CA TYR A 72 5.54 -13.61 10.78
C TYR A 72 4.24 -13.27 11.52
N TRP A 73 4.33 -12.46 12.59
CA TRP A 73 3.17 -12.00 13.33
C TRP A 73 3.22 -10.49 13.57
N ALA A 74 2.16 -9.79 13.20
CA ALA A 74 1.97 -8.37 13.47
C ALA A 74 0.66 -8.11 14.23
N ALA A 75 0.77 -7.46 15.40
CA ALA A 75 -0.37 -6.92 16.14
C ALA A 75 -0.83 -5.60 15.53
N SER A 76 -1.52 -5.67 14.39
CA SER A 76 -2.18 -4.52 13.78
C SER A 76 -3.56 -4.90 13.28
N ASP A 77 -4.26 -3.94 12.71
CA ASP A 77 -5.53 -4.14 12.01
C ASP A 77 -5.36 -3.77 10.53
N VAL A 78 -6.14 -4.42 9.68
CA VAL A 78 -6.09 -4.21 8.22
C VAL A 78 -6.49 -2.79 7.84
N GLY A 79 -7.20 -2.03 8.67
CA GLY A 79 -7.50 -0.61 8.48
C GLY A 79 -6.30 0.33 8.68
N TRP A 80 -5.15 -0.17 9.12
CA TRP A 80 -3.93 0.62 9.30
C TRP A 80 -2.86 0.28 8.25
N VAL A 81 -1.94 1.23 8.01
CA VAL A 81 -0.84 1.03 7.05
C VAL A 81 0.07 -0.13 7.44
N VAL A 82 0.20 -0.39 8.75
CA VAL A 82 0.95 -1.54 9.27
C VAL A 82 0.25 -2.85 8.91
N GLY A 83 -1.08 -2.95 9.01
CA GLY A 83 -1.82 -4.15 8.59
C GLY A 83 -1.74 -4.41 7.09
N HIS A 84 -1.90 -3.38 6.25
CA HIS A 84 -1.67 -3.53 4.81
C HIS A 84 -0.25 -4.04 4.53
N SER A 85 0.74 -3.44 5.17
CA SER A 85 2.16 -3.73 4.89
C SER A 85 2.60 -5.10 5.41
N TYR A 86 2.21 -5.47 6.63
CA TYR A 86 2.86 -6.55 7.38
C TYR A 86 1.88 -7.63 7.87
N ILE A 87 0.59 -7.52 7.55
CA ILE A 87 -0.36 -8.64 7.68
C ILE A 87 -0.70 -9.20 6.29
N VAL A 88 -0.78 -8.35 5.25
CA VAL A 88 -1.27 -8.75 3.92
C VAL A 88 -0.20 -8.84 2.84
N TYR A 89 0.59 -7.77 2.62
CA TYR A 89 1.46 -7.71 1.43
C TYR A 89 2.92 -8.14 1.63
N GLY A 90 3.46 -7.99 2.84
CA GLY A 90 4.87 -8.23 3.14
C GLY A 90 5.21 -9.70 3.43
N PRO A 91 4.54 -10.36 4.39
CA PRO A 91 4.77 -11.77 4.72
C PRO A 91 4.49 -12.72 3.55
#